data_AF-A0A731IPQ3-F1
#
_entry.id   AF-A0A731IPQ3-F1
#
_cell.length_a   1.000
_cell.length_b   1.000
_cell.length_c   1.000
_cell.angle_alpha   90.00
_cell.angle_beta   90.00
_cell.angle_gamma   90.00
#
_symmetry.space_group_name_H-M   'P 1'
#
loop_
_entity.id
_entity.type
_entity.pdbx_description
1 polymer ?
#
loop_
_entity_poly.entity_id
_entity_poly.type
_entity_poly.pdbx_seq_one_letter_code
_entity_poly.pdbx_strand_id
1 'polypeptide(L)'
;MAKVDQTKANALLRAARTMSLGANKNTIRILYGNHVAENIDFEPGAKTKLKKGIRGWSKRTDNRRAFSAVIDVAVNYFGFDPINPEASFRQIDFNRIMSVLHNLGYFVCAPEVNKIIEILTSMKEIEELGACEKCKRPYIVPVT
;
A
#
# COMPACT_ATOMS: atom_id res chain seq x y z
N MET A 1 -32.65 -17.38 -8.34
CA MET A 1 -31.20 -17.07 -8.37
C MET A 1 -30.90 -16.11 -7.24
N ALA A 2 -30.13 -16.52 -6.24
CA ALA A 2 -29.71 -15.60 -5.18
C ALA A 2 -28.93 -14.46 -5.84
N LYS A 3 -29.34 -13.21 -5.61
CA LYS A 3 -28.53 -12.04 -5.98
C LYS A 3 -27.22 -12.19 -5.21
N VAL A 4 -26.18 -12.68 -5.87
CA VAL A 4 -24.82 -12.58 -5.37
C VAL A 4 -24.65 -11.10 -5.05
N ASP A 5 -24.43 -10.80 -3.77
CA ASP A 5 -24.18 -9.44 -3.32
C ASP A 5 -22.93 -8.95 -4.06
N GLN A 6 -23.15 -8.19 -5.14
CA GLN A 6 -22.11 -7.78 -6.08
C GLN A 6 -20.98 -7.06 -5.34
N THR A 7 -21.29 -6.40 -4.24
CA THR A 7 -20.35 -5.77 -3.31
C THR A 7 -19.36 -6.78 -2.74
N LYS A 8 -19.86 -7.91 -2.23
CA LYS A 8 -19.04 -8.97 -1.63
C LYS A 8 -18.19 -9.71 -2.66
N ALA A 9 -18.77 -10.02 -3.83
CA ALA A 9 -18.04 -10.66 -4.92
C ALA A 9 -16.93 -9.76 -5.47
N ASN A 10 -17.18 -8.46 -5.63
CA ASN A 10 -16.17 -7.49 -6.07
C ASN A 10 -15.04 -7.32 -5.05
N ALA A 11 -15.37 -7.32 -3.74
CA ALA A 11 -14.36 -7.25 -2.69
C ALA A 11 -13.45 -8.48 -2.70
N LEU A 12 -14.02 -9.69 -2.85
CA LEU A 12 -13.25 -10.93 -2.97
C LEU A 12 -12.35 -10.94 -4.21
N LEU A 13 -12.87 -10.48 -5.36
CA LEU A 13 -12.08 -10.38 -6.60
C LEU A 13 -10.89 -9.42 -6.45
N ARG A 14 -11.12 -8.24 -5.85
CA ARG A 14 -10.05 -7.26 -5.58
C ARG A 14 -9.00 -7.84 -4.61
N ALA A 15 -9.45 -8.51 -3.56
CA ALA A 15 -8.57 -9.16 -2.60
C ALA A 15 -7.75 -10.30 -3.24
N ALA A 16 -8.34 -11.12 -4.11
CA ALA A 16 -7.63 -12.16 -4.86
C ALA A 16 -6.55 -11.56 -5.78
N ARG A 17 -6.83 -10.44 -6.46
CA ARG A 17 -5.82 -9.72 -7.24
C ARG A 17 -4.67 -9.22 -6.36
N THR A 18 -4.99 -8.63 -5.22
CA THR A 18 -3.97 -8.15 -4.26
C THR A 18 -3.14 -9.31 -3.70
N MET A 19 -3.76 -10.47 -3.45
CA MET A 19 -3.06 -11.70 -3.05
C MET A 19 -2.11 -12.20 -4.14
N SER A 20 -2.51 -12.18 -5.42
CA SER A 20 -1.64 -12.57 -6.53
C SER A 20 -0.37 -11.72 -6.66
N LEU A 21 -0.37 -10.52 -6.06
CA LEU A 21 0.78 -9.63 -5.97
C LEU A 21 1.63 -9.87 -4.69
N GLY A 22 1.42 -10.97 -3.98
CA GLY A 22 2.18 -11.36 -2.79
C GLY A 22 1.64 -10.80 -1.47
N ALA A 23 0.40 -10.30 -1.44
CA ALA A 23 -0.20 -9.81 -0.20
C ALA A 23 -0.47 -10.93 0.81
N ASN A 24 -0.07 -10.70 2.07
CA ASN A 24 -0.37 -11.62 3.16
C ASN A 24 -1.76 -11.36 3.77
N LYS A 25 -2.20 -12.26 4.66
CA LYS A 25 -3.51 -12.18 5.34
C LYS A 25 -3.71 -10.85 6.08
N ASN A 26 -2.66 -10.28 6.67
CA ASN A 26 -2.75 -9.00 7.36
C ASN A 26 -3.01 -7.83 6.39
N THR A 27 -2.35 -7.80 5.24
CA THR A 27 -2.59 -6.81 4.18
C THR A 27 -4.02 -6.89 3.66
N ILE A 28 -4.50 -8.10 3.37
CA ILE A 28 -5.89 -8.30 2.92
C ILE A 28 -6.88 -7.84 3.99
N ARG A 29 -6.60 -8.11 5.27
CA ARG A 29 -7.40 -7.62 6.39
C ARG A 29 -7.45 -6.09 6.46
N ILE A 30 -6.32 -5.40 6.29
CA ILE A 30 -6.26 -3.93 6.33
C ILE A 30 -7.09 -3.33 5.18
N LEU A 31 -6.96 -3.88 3.98
CA LEU A 31 -7.58 -3.34 2.77
C LEU A 31 -9.08 -3.67 2.63
N TYR A 32 -9.47 -4.90 2.96
CA TYR A 32 -10.80 -5.43 2.64
C TYR A 32 -11.59 -5.90 3.88
N GLY A 33 -10.96 -5.88 5.06
CA GLY A 33 -11.57 -6.27 6.32
C GLY A 33 -11.47 -7.76 6.65
N ASN A 34 -11.73 -8.10 7.92
CA ASN A 34 -11.66 -9.47 8.44
C ASN A 34 -12.55 -10.44 7.67
N HIS A 35 -13.78 -10.02 7.34
CA HIS A 35 -14.74 -10.85 6.64
C HIS A 35 -14.24 -11.30 5.26
N VAL A 36 -13.40 -10.53 4.56
CA VAL A 36 -12.79 -10.97 3.30
C VAL A 36 -11.57 -11.84 3.57
N ALA A 37 -10.72 -11.44 4.52
CA ALA A 37 -9.48 -12.15 4.86
C ALA A 37 -9.70 -13.57 5.41
N GLU A 38 -10.85 -13.86 6.03
CA GLU A 38 -11.19 -15.22 6.47
C GLU A 38 -11.82 -16.09 5.36
N ASN A 39 -12.24 -15.49 4.24
CA ASN A 39 -12.87 -16.19 3.11
C ASN A 39 -11.90 -16.43 1.93
N ILE A 40 -10.59 -16.23 2.14
CA ILE A 40 -9.55 -16.46 1.14
C ILE A 40 -8.55 -17.46 1.72
N ASP A 41 -8.22 -18.48 0.94
CA ASP A 41 -7.21 -19.47 1.30
C ASP A 41 -5.82 -18.88 1.09
N PHE A 42 -5.05 -18.81 2.18
CA PHE A 42 -3.64 -18.42 2.14
C PHE A 42 -2.78 -19.68 2.22
N GLU A 43 -1.83 -19.84 1.30
CA GLU A 43 -0.91 -20.97 1.36
C GLU A 43 -0.12 -20.98 2.68
N PRO A 44 -0.11 -22.09 3.42
CA PRO A 44 0.62 -22.24 4.68
C PRO A 44 2.13 -22.30 4.39
N GLY A 45 2.74 -21.14 4.20
CA GLY A 45 4.15 -21.03 3.79
C GLY A 45 4.56 -19.61 3.41
N ALA A 46 3.60 -18.76 3.02
CA ALA A 46 3.80 -17.33 2.79
C ALA A 46 3.99 -16.53 4.09
N LYS A 47 4.86 -17.00 4.99
CA LYS A 47 5.42 -16.18 6.06
C LYS A 47 6.48 -15.28 5.43
N THR A 48 6.07 -14.25 4.69
CA THR A 48 6.95 -13.11 4.48
C THR A 48 7.18 -12.48 5.85
N LYS A 49 8.30 -12.83 6.49
CA LYS A 49 8.85 -12.08 7.62
C LYS A 49 9.14 -10.67 7.08
N LEU A 50 8.14 -9.79 7.06
CA LEU A 50 8.41 -8.38 6.88
C LEU A 50 9.33 -7.98 8.02
N LYS A 51 10.56 -7.59 7.68
CA LYS A 51 11.37 -6.79 8.59
C LYS A 51 10.58 -5.53 8.85
N LYS A 52 9.96 -5.48 10.03
CA LYS A 52 9.22 -4.32 10.54
C LYS A 52 10.17 -3.14 10.64
N GLY A 53 9.69 -1.97 10.26
CA GLY A 53 10.38 -0.71 10.45
C GLY A 53 10.70 -0.04 9.12
N ILE A 54 9.95 1.00 8.83
CA ILE A 54 10.22 1.88 7.69
C ILE A 54 11.53 2.63 7.89
N ARG A 55 11.81 3.17 9.09
CA ARG A 55 12.91 4.12 9.31
C ARG A 55 14.28 3.61 8.89
N GLY A 56 14.59 2.33 9.17
CA GLY A 56 15.84 1.71 8.73
C GLY A 56 15.81 1.32 7.24
N TRP A 57 14.63 0.96 6.74
CA TRP A 57 14.43 0.56 5.35
C TRP A 57 14.54 1.76 4.40
N SER A 58 13.92 2.89 4.74
CA SER A 58 13.93 4.15 3.99
C SER A 58 15.29 4.85 3.99
N LYS A 59 16.31 4.39 4.70
CA LYS A 59 17.66 4.98 4.63
C LYS A 59 18.44 4.57 3.37
N ARG A 60 18.07 3.45 2.73
CA ARG A 60 18.73 3.00 1.50
C ARG A 60 18.24 3.80 0.30
N THR A 61 19.16 4.19 -0.59
CA THR A 61 18.85 5.05 -1.75
C THR A 61 17.75 4.48 -2.64
N ASP A 62 17.79 3.18 -2.95
CA ASP A 62 16.76 2.54 -3.80
C ASP A 62 15.39 2.53 -3.12
N ASN A 63 15.37 2.25 -1.81
CA ASN A 63 14.14 2.27 -1.01
C ASN A 63 13.56 3.67 -0.83
N ARG A 64 14.37 4.73 -0.94
CA ARG A 64 13.88 6.12 -0.93
C ARG A 64 13.14 6.46 -2.20
N ARG A 65 13.65 6.03 -3.35
CA ARG A 65 12.95 6.18 -4.64
C ARG A 65 11.63 5.44 -4.62
N ALA A 66 11.65 4.20 -4.11
CA ALA A 66 10.46 3.40 -3.84
C ALA A 66 9.43 4.15 -2.99
N PHE A 67 9.89 4.73 -1.88
CA PHE A 67 9.06 5.47 -0.94
C PHE A 67 8.43 6.70 -1.61
N SER A 68 9.24 7.51 -2.30
CA SER A 68 8.75 8.70 -3.00
C SER A 68 7.70 8.35 -4.05
N ALA A 69 7.90 7.27 -4.82
CA ALA A 69 6.93 6.80 -5.79
C ALA A 69 5.60 6.41 -5.14
N VAL A 70 5.64 5.77 -3.97
CA VAL A 70 4.42 5.44 -3.20
C VAL A 70 3.71 6.71 -2.73
N ILE A 71 4.42 7.73 -2.24
CA ILE A 71 3.81 9.02 -1.88
C ILE A 71 3.18 9.67 -3.12
N ASP A 72 3.92 9.76 -4.22
CA ASP A 72 3.45 10.44 -5.42
C ASP A 72 2.20 9.80 -6.01
N VAL A 73 2.15 8.47 -6.04
CA VAL A 73 0.97 7.78 -6.58
C VAL A 73 -0.15 7.76 -5.54
N ALA A 74 0.07 7.25 -4.33
CA ALA A 74 -1.01 7.05 -3.37
C ALA A 74 -1.53 8.39 -2.82
N VAL A 75 -0.64 9.25 -2.34
CA VAL A 75 -1.02 10.52 -1.69
C VAL A 75 -1.30 11.59 -2.73
N ASN A 76 -0.34 11.89 -3.60
CA ASN A 76 -0.45 13.05 -4.48
C ASN A 76 -1.40 12.83 -5.67
N TYR A 77 -1.52 11.61 -6.18
CA TYR A 77 -2.39 11.31 -7.33
C TYR A 77 -3.76 10.75 -6.92
N PHE A 78 -3.81 9.79 -5.99
CA PHE A 78 -5.07 9.20 -5.55
C PHE A 78 -5.68 9.82 -4.29
N GLY A 79 -5.01 10.78 -3.65
CA GLY A 79 -5.55 11.49 -2.48
C GLY A 79 -5.59 10.66 -1.19
N PHE A 80 -4.71 9.67 -1.05
CA PHE A 80 -4.56 8.91 0.19
C PHE A 80 -4.16 9.84 1.33
N ASP A 81 -4.92 9.86 2.43
CA ASP A 81 -4.58 10.61 3.64
C ASP A 81 -3.64 9.79 4.54
N PRO A 82 -2.34 10.16 4.68
CA PRO A 82 -1.39 9.53 5.60
C PRO A 82 -1.79 9.63 7.07
N ILE A 83 -2.57 10.64 7.46
CA ILE A 83 -2.94 10.91 8.85
C ILE A 83 -4.00 9.88 9.29
N ASN A 84 -4.91 9.53 8.39
CA ASN A 84 -5.99 8.57 8.62
C ASN A 84 -5.92 7.39 7.62
N PRO A 85 -4.86 6.56 7.67
CA PRO A 85 -4.61 5.55 6.65
C PRO A 85 -5.72 4.49 6.59
N GLU A 86 -6.32 4.10 7.72
CA GLU A 86 -7.41 3.13 7.75
C GLU A 86 -8.67 3.62 7.03
N ALA A 87 -8.98 4.92 7.14
CA ALA A 87 -10.10 5.51 6.42
C ALA A 87 -9.81 5.57 4.91
N SER A 88 -8.60 6.00 4.55
CA SER A 88 -8.13 6.06 3.17
C SER A 88 -8.17 4.70 2.48
N PHE A 89 -7.71 3.64 3.13
CA PHE A 89 -7.73 2.28 2.56
C PHE A 89 -9.13 1.78 2.22
N ARG A 90 -10.16 2.19 2.98
CA ARG A 90 -11.56 1.80 2.71
C ARG A 90 -12.16 2.54 1.52
N GLN A 91 -11.69 3.74 1.24
CA GLN A 91 -12.25 4.62 0.20
C GLN A 91 -11.51 4.48 -1.13
N ILE A 92 -10.22 4.13 -1.08
CA ILE A 92 -9.36 4.05 -2.25
C ILE A 92 -9.41 2.65 -2.89
N ASP A 93 -9.33 2.60 -4.22
CA ASP A 93 -9.09 1.34 -4.92
C ASP A 93 -7.59 1.04 -4.94
N PHE A 94 -7.12 0.28 -3.93
CA PHE A 94 -5.70 -0.07 -3.82
C PHE A 94 -5.17 -0.81 -5.05
N ASN A 95 -6.00 -1.60 -5.75
CA ASN A 95 -5.56 -2.27 -6.98
C ASN A 95 -5.22 -1.27 -8.08
N ARG A 96 -5.89 -0.12 -8.15
CA ARG A 96 -5.55 0.96 -9.10
C ARG A 96 -4.23 1.64 -8.76
N ILE A 97 -3.92 1.85 -7.47
CA ILE A 97 -2.60 2.34 -7.03
C ILE A 97 -1.51 1.40 -7.55
N MET A 98 -1.68 0.09 -7.33
CA MET A 98 -0.73 -0.92 -7.79
C MET A 98 -0.59 -0.93 -9.31
N SER A 99 -1.68 -0.81 -10.06
CA SER A 99 -1.64 -0.72 -11.52
C SER A 99 -0.88 0.51 -12.02
N VAL A 100 -1.06 1.67 -11.39
CA VAL A 100 -0.33 2.90 -11.77
C VAL A 100 1.16 2.77 -11.43
N LEU A 101 1.51 2.28 -10.24
CA LEU A 101 2.91 2.02 -9.87
C LEU A 101 3.58 1.05 -10.87
N HIS A 102 2.87 0.01 -11.28
CA HIS A 102 3.34 -0.92 -12.30
C HIS A 102 3.56 -0.23 -13.65
N ASN A 103 2.56 0.51 -14.14
CA ASN A 103 2.59 1.10 -15.48
C ASN A 103 3.59 2.26 -15.62
N LEU A 104 3.89 2.95 -14.52
CA LEU A 104 4.93 3.99 -14.49
C LEU A 104 6.35 3.40 -14.40
N GLY A 105 6.49 2.07 -14.44
CA GLY A 105 7.79 1.40 -14.35
C GLY A 105 8.39 1.43 -12.96
N TYR A 106 7.63 1.85 -11.94
CA TYR A 106 8.14 1.90 -10.59
C TYR A 106 8.41 0.51 -10.04
N PHE A 107 7.95 -0.60 -10.64
CA PHE A 107 8.22 -1.96 -10.13
C PHE A 107 9.71 -2.33 -9.99
N VAL A 108 10.62 -1.66 -10.71
CA VAL A 108 12.08 -1.82 -10.50
C VAL A 108 12.52 -1.31 -9.13
N CYS A 109 11.77 -0.36 -8.57
CA CYS A 109 11.98 0.20 -7.24
C CYS A 109 10.78 0.03 -6.30
N ALA A 110 9.63 -0.49 -6.74
CA ALA A 110 8.42 -0.47 -5.94
C ALA A 110 8.55 -1.53 -4.85
N PRO A 111 8.18 -1.20 -3.60
CA PRO A 111 8.19 -2.17 -2.55
C PRO A 111 7.18 -3.28 -2.84
N GLU A 112 7.41 -4.49 -2.30
CA GLU A 112 6.39 -5.53 -2.23
C GLU A 112 5.08 -4.95 -1.66
N VAL A 113 3.93 -5.48 -2.08
CA VAL A 113 2.60 -4.97 -1.67
C VAL A 113 2.49 -4.76 -0.16
N ASN A 114 2.98 -5.71 0.63
CA ASN A 114 2.95 -5.62 2.08
C ASN A 114 3.78 -4.44 2.61
N LYS A 115 4.90 -4.12 1.95
CA LYS A 115 5.75 -2.98 2.31
C LYS A 115 5.14 -1.65 1.87
N ILE A 116 4.39 -1.61 0.77
CA ILE A 116 3.59 -0.41 0.39
C ILE A 116 2.55 -0.12 1.48
N ILE A 117 1.84 -1.15 1.96
CA ILE A 117 0.88 -0.97 3.06
C ILE A 117 1.56 -0.52 4.34
N GLU A 118 2.71 -1.12 4.69
CA GLU A 118 3.50 -0.65 5.83
C GLU A 118 3.88 0.82 5.67
N ILE A 119 4.39 1.21 4.49
CA ILE A 119 4.72 2.60 4.15
C ILE A 119 3.55 3.53 4.46
N LEU A 120 2.41 3.28 3.81
CA LEU A 120 1.23 4.12 3.91
C LEU A 120 0.66 4.17 5.33
N THR A 121 0.76 3.07 6.09
CA THR A 121 0.23 2.99 7.46
C THR A 121 1.12 3.71 8.47
N SER A 122 2.44 3.67 8.31
CA SER A 122 3.36 4.31 9.24
C SER A 122 3.89 5.67 8.75
N MET A 123 3.36 6.23 7.66
CA MET A 123 3.73 7.58 7.19
C MET A 123 3.56 8.65 8.27
N LYS A 124 2.52 8.55 9.10
CA LYS A 124 2.27 9.46 10.23
C LYS A 124 3.40 9.50 11.26
N GLU A 125 4.27 8.49 11.27
CA GLU A 125 5.37 8.33 12.23
C GLU A 125 6.73 8.73 11.62
N ILE A 126 6.75 9.23 10.38
CA ILE A 126 7.99 9.58 9.67
C ILE A 126 8.29 11.07 9.81
N GLU A 127 9.30 11.38 10.62
CA GLU A 127 9.80 12.75 10.85
C GLU A 127 10.45 13.36 9.59
N GLU A 128 10.90 12.51 8.66
CA GLU A 128 11.65 12.89 7.43
C GLU A 128 10.72 13.29 6.27
N LEU A 129 9.42 13.50 6.53
CA LEU A 129 8.44 13.90 5.53
C LEU A 129 8.49 15.43 5.34
N GLY A 130 9.00 15.86 4.19
CA GLY A 130 8.97 17.26 3.77
C GLY A 130 7.76 17.54 2.89
N ALA A 131 7.52 18.81 2.60
CA ALA A 131 6.54 19.22 1.60
C ALA A 131 7.18 20.21 0.63
N CYS A 132 6.90 20.06 -0.67
CA CYS A 132 7.39 21.01 -1.67
C CYS A 132 6.84 22.40 -1.36
N GLU A 133 7.72 23.41 -1.29
CA GLU A 133 7.30 24.78 -0.93
C GLU A 133 6.28 25.37 -1.89
N LYS A 134 6.36 25.01 -3.18
CA LYS A 134 5.51 25.52 -4.26
C LYS A 134 4.18 24.78 -4.37
N CYS A 135 4.20 23.46 -4.50
CA CYS A 135 2.98 22.66 -4.75
C CYS A 135 2.42 21.97 -3.50
N LYS A 136 3.07 22.13 -2.33
CA LYS A 136 2.70 21.55 -1.04
C LYS A 136 2.62 20.01 -1.04
N ARG A 137 3.12 19.35 -2.09
CA ARG A 137 3.15 17.88 -2.18
C ARG A 137 4.16 17.29 -1.20
N PRO A 138 3.78 16.31 -0.37
CA PRO A 138 4.72 15.60 0.49
C PRO A 138 5.77 14.82 -0.29
N TYR A 139 6.97 14.70 0.27
CA TYR A 139 8.08 13.87 -0.22
C TYR A 139 9.02 13.46 0.94
N ILE A 140 9.87 12.45 0.73
CA ILE A 140 10.91 12.07 1.71
C ILE A 140 12.15 12.93 1.53
N VAL A 141 12.54 13.65 2.58
CA VAL A 141 13.73 14.52 2.57
C VAL A 141 15.01 13.68 2.47
N PRO A 142 15.92 13.95 1.51
CA PRO A 142 17.25 13.36 1.40
C PRO A 142 18.03 13.36 2.73
N VAL A 143 18.70 12.26 3.12
CA VAL A 143 19.70 12.33 4.21
C VAL A 143 20.93 12.99 3.61
N THR A 144 21.33 14.13 4.16
CA THR A 144 22.61 14.79 3.89
C THR A 144 23.76 14.06 4.56
#